data_AF-A0A2S9FVX4-F1
#
_entry.id   AF-A0A2S9FVX4-F1
#
_cell.length_a   1.000
_cell.length_b   1.000
_cell.length_c   1.000
_cell.angle_alpha   90.00
_cell.angle_beta   90.00
_cell.angle_gamma   90.00
#
_symmetry.space_group_name_H-M   'P 1'
#
loop_
_entity.id
_entity.type
_entity.pdbx_description
1 polymer ?
#
loop_
_entity_poly.entity_id
_entity_poly.type
_entity_poly.pdbx_seq_one_letter_code
_entity_poly.pdbx_strand_id
1 'polypeptide(L)'
;GRIEQVGSPSDVYDSPANAFVMSFLGAVASLNGVLVRPHDIRDGRNPDMAIATSDGSIQAMGVTRAVIERVVMLGFEVRVELVNS
;
A
#
# COMPACT_ATOMS: atom_id res chain seq x y z
N GLY A 1 -9.75 26.51 5.83
CA GLY A 1 -9.59 25.28 5.01
C GLY A 1 -8.67 25.59 3.87
N ARG A 2 -7.77 24.67 3.52
CA ARG A 2 -6.86 24.77 2.38
C ARG A 2 -7.18 23.61 1.42
N ILE A 3 -7.11 23.87 0.12
CA ILE A 3 -7.20 22.81 -0.89
C ILE A 3 -5.82 22.14 -1.00
N GLU A 4 -5.77 20.84 -0.75
CA GLU A 4 -4.54 20.03 -0.80
C GLU A 4 -4.23 19.52 -2.22
N GLN A 5 -5.26 19.23 -3.02
CA GLN A 5 -5.14 18.83 -4.42
C GLN A 5 -6.45 19.06 -5.19
N VAL A 6 -6.33 19.36 -6.48
CA VAL A 6 -7.44 19.39 -7.46
C VAL A 6 -7.00 18.59 -8.68
N GLY A 7 -7.87 17.74 -9.21
CA GLY A 7 -7.58 16.89 -10.38
C GLY A 7 -8.79 16.05 -10.76
N SER A 8 -8.65 15.24 -11.81
CA SER A 8 -9.65 14.20 -12.10
C SER A 8 -9.68 13.13 -11.00
N PRO A 9 -10.75 12.33 -10.91
CA PRO A 9 -10.81 11.23 -9.94
C PRO A 9 -9.61 10.27 -10.03
N SER A 10 -9.13 9.99 -11.25
CA SER A 10 -7.92 9.19 -11.47
C SER A 10 -6.67 9.93 -10.98
N ASP A 11 -6.50 11.23 -11.29
CA ASP A 11 -5.28 11.95 -10.90
C ASP A 11 -5.10 12.00 -9.38
N VAL A 12 -6.17 12.27 -8.64
CA VAL A 12 -6.08 12.34 -7.17
C VAL A 12 -5.83 10.96 -6.56
N TYR A 13 -6.29 9.89 -7.21
CA TYR A 13 -6.13 8.52 -6.74
C TYR A 13 -4.76 7.94 -7.11
N ASP A 14 -4.36 8.06 -8.37
CA ASP A 14 -3.12 7.49 -8.93
C ASP A 14 -1.89 8.35 -8.63
N SER A 15 -2.06 9.66 -8.42
CA SER A 15 -0.96 10.61 -8.17
C SER A 15 -1.31 11.59 -7.04
N PRO A 16 -1.46 11.11 -5.80
CA PRO A 16 -1.76 11.96 -4.66
C PRO A 16 -0.59 12.91 -4.37
N ALA A 17 -0.89 14.18 -4.14
CA ALA A 17 0.11 15.23 -3.95
C ALA A 17 0.90 15.08 -2.64
N ASN A 18 0.33 14.42 -1.64
CA ASN A 18 0.96 14.17 -0.36
C ASN A 18 0.30 12.98 0.38
N ALA A 19 0.94 12.55 1.49
CA ALA A 19 0.47 11.46 2.34
C ALA A 19 -0.95 11.69 2.90
N PHE A 20 -1.30 12.94 3.19
CA PHE A 20 -2.65 13.28 3.64
C PHE A 20 -3.67 12.96 2.56
N VAL A 21 -3.49 13.45 1.32
CA VAL A 21 -4.40 13.13 0.21
C VAL A 21 -4.45 11.62 -0.06
N MET A 22 -3.30 10.94 -0.02
CA MET A 22 -3.23 9.50 -0.24
C MET A 22 -4.08 8.69 0.75
N SER A 23 -3.98 9.02 2.05
CA SER A 23 -4.73 8.38 3.14
C SER A 23 -6.19 8.81 3.21
N PHE A 24 -6.53 10.01 2.73
CA PHE A 24 -7.90 10.52 2.71
C PHE A 24 -8.77 9.75 1.72
N LEU A 25 -8.19 9.32 0.60
CA LEU A 25 -8.90 8.62 -0.48
C LEU A 25 -9.11 7.12 -0.21
N GLY A 26 -8.48 6.55 0.83
CA GLY A 26 -8.65 5.15 1.18
C GLY A 26 -7.55 4.59 2.07
N ALA A 27 -7.65 3.28 2.35
CA ALA A 27 -6.67 2.58 3.18
C ALA A 27 -5.27 2.62 2.56
N VAL A 28 -4.27 2.77 3.42
CA VAL A 28 -2.83 2.69 3.09
C VAL A 28 -2.12 1.90 4.17
N ALA A 29 -1.03 1.23 3.79
CA ALA A 29 -0.08 0.64 4.74
C ALA A 29 1.23 1.43 4.72
N SER A 30 1.95 1.44 5.84
CA SER A 30 3.32 1.95 5.90
C SER A 30 4.29 0.77 5.79
N LEU A 31 5.16 0.82 4.80
CA LEU A 31 6.21 -0.17 4.57
C LEU A 31 7.55 0.54 4.46
N ASN A 32 8.46 0.29 5.41
CA ASN A 32 9.77 0.95 5.46
C ASN A 32 9.69 2.49 5.38
N GLY A 33 8.66 3.10 5.97
CA GLY A 33 8.44 4.55 5.96
C GLY A 33 7.80 5.10 4.69
N VAL A 34 7.44 4.26 3.73
CA VAL A 34 6.70 4.63 2.52
C VAL A 34 5.25 4.19 2.65
N LEU A 35 4.32 5.05 2.24
CA LEU A 35 2.92 4.67 2.13
C LEU A 35 2.67 3.91 0.84
N VAL A 36 1.99 2.76 0.96
CA VAL A 36 1.64 1.89 -0.16
C VAL A 36 0.14 1.61 -0.15
N ARG A 37 -0.48 1.51 -1.33
CA ARG A 37 -1.89 1.14 -1.42
C ARG A 37 -2.03 -0.38 -1.31
N PRO A 38 -3.16 -0.91 -0.82
CA PRO A 38 -3.37 -2.35 -0.73
C PRO A 38 -3.15 -3.11 -2.04
N HIS A 39 -3.47 -2.50 -3.18
CA HIS A 39 -3.28 -3.11 -4.50
C HIS A 39 -1.83 -3.10 -5.00
N ASP A 40 -0.95 -2.33 -4.36
CA ASP A 40 0.49 -2.32 -4.66
C ASP A 40 1.24 -3.42 -3.91
N ILE A 41 0.58 -4.06 -2.93
CA ILE A 41 1.18 -5.08 -2.07
C ILE A 41 0.82 -6.47 -2.58
N ARG A 42 1.83 -7.34 -2.65
CA ARG A 42 1.63 -8.78 -2.80
C ARG A 42 2.16 -9.46 -1.55
N ASP A 43 1.27 -10.14 -0.83
CA ASP A 43 1.64 -10.99 0.30
C ASP A 43 1.66 -12.46 -0.12
N GLY A 44 2.70 -13.18 0.27
CA GLY A 44 2.73 -14.63 0.13
C GLY A 44 3.95 -15.28 0.76
N ARG A 45 3.94 -16.61 0.74
CA ARG A 45 4.83 -17.43 1.58
C ARG A 45 6.17 -17.75 0.94
N ASN A 46 6.35 -17.47 -0.36
CA ASN A 46 7.59 -17.76 -1.09
C ASN A 46 8.19 -16.46 -1.66
N PRO A 47 9.48 -16.14 -1.40
CA PRO A 47 10.16 -15.00 -2.02
C PRO A 47 10.14 -15.01 -3.56
N ASP A 48 9.95 -16.16 -4.20
CA ASP A 48 9.89 -16.28 -5.67
C ASP A 48 8.67 -15.56 -6.30
N MET A 49 7.75 -15.00 -5.48
CA MET A 49 6.65 -14.15 -5.94
C MET A 49 7.07 -12.72 -6.29
N ALA A 50 8.36 -12.38 -6.18
CA ALA A 50 8.94 -11.12 -6.63
C ALA A 50 8.82 -10.96 -8.16
N ILE A 51 7.63 -10.66 -8.67
CA ILE A 51 7.48 -10.27 -10.07
C ILE A 51 7.80 -8.78 -10.14
N ALA A 52 8.94 -8.44 -10.76
CA ALA A 52 9.20 -7.08 -11.17
C ALA A 52 7.99 -6.59 -11.98
N THR A 53 7.25 -5.63 -11.46
CA THR A 53 6.17 -5.01 -12.21
C THR A 53 6.82 -4.39 -13.45
N SER A 54 6.45 -4.88 -14.63
CA SER A 54 6.86 -4.29 -15.91
C SER A 54 6.29 -2.89 -16.12
N ASP A 55 5.42 -2.45 -15.20
CA ASP A 55 4.82 -1.13 -15.19
C ASP A 55 5.69 -0.19 -14.34
N GLY A 56 6.34 0.76 -15.02
CA GLY A 56 7.27 1.72 -14.40
C GLY A 56 6.59 2.77 -13.52
N SER A 57 5.28 2.66 -13.32
CA SER A 57 4.47 3.47 -12.41
C SER A 57 4.69 3.13 -10.94
N ILE A 58 5.04 1.87 -10.64
CA ILE A 58 5.28 1.40 -9.27
C ILE A 58 6.79 1.18 -9.10
N GLN A 59 7.42 1.98 -8.25
CA GLN A 59 8.77 1.63 -7.78
C GLN A 59 8.67 0.34 -6.98
N ALA A 60 9.15 -0.76 -7.55
CA ALA A 60 9.19 -2.03 -6.84
C ALA A 60 10.03 -1.87 -5.57
N MET A 61 9.37 -1.88 -4.40
CA MET A 61 10.02 -1.76 -3.09
C MET A 61 10.84 -3.00 -2.70
N GLY A 62 11.08 -3.91 -3.64
CA GLY A 62 11.67 -5.22 -3.41
C GLY A 62 10.74 -6.14 -2.60
N VAL A 63 11.25 -7.30 -2.23
CA VAL A 63 10.58 -8.21 -1.30
C VAL A 63 11.19 -8.02 0.08
N THR A 64 10.35 -7.77 1.09
CA THR A 64 10.75 -7.73 2.48
C THR A 64 10.09 -8.87 3.25
N ARG A 65 10.82 -9.44 4.21
CA ARG A 65 10.30 -10.50 5.07
C ARG A 65 9.55 -9.85 6.23
N ALA A 66 8.35 -10.33 6.52
CA ALA A 66 7.57 -9.89 7.67
C ALA A 66 7.08 -11.09 8.51
N VAL A 67 6.69 -10.81 9.74
CA VAL A 67 6.07 -11.75 10.68
C VAL A 67 4.64 -11.27 10.95
N ILE A 68 3.70 -12.21 11.00
CA ILE A 68 2.32 -11.92 11.41
C ILE A 68 2.32 -11.60 12.91
N GLU A 69 1.96 -10.36 13.23
CA GLU A 69 1.73 -9.92 14.61
C GLU A 69 0.30 -10.24 15.04
N ARG A 70 -0.69 -10.01 14.16
CA ARG A 70 -2.09 -10.26 14.47
C ARG A 70 -2.92 -10.61 13.24
N VAL A 71 -3.93 -11.45 13.44
CA VAL A 71 -4.99 -11.71 12.46
C VAL A 71 -6.34 -11.41 13.10
N VAL A 72 -7.16 -10.60 12.43
CA VAL A 72 -8.52 -10.25 12.85
C VAL A 72 -9.50 -10.58 11.74
N MET A 73 -10.57 -11.29 12.08
CA MET A 73 -11.66 -11.62 11.16
C MET A 73 -12.85 -10.68 11.43
N LEU A 74 -13.18 -9.84 10.45
CA LEU A 74 -14.24 -8.81 10.52
C LEU A 74 -15.42 -9.14 9.59
N GLY A 75 -15.89 -10.39 9.61
CA GLY A 75 -17.04 -10.85 8.81
C GLY A 75 -16.80 -10.86 7.30
N PHE A 76 -16.70 -9.69 6.68
CA PHE A 76 -16.41 -9.48 5.26
C PHE A 76 -14.93 -9.21 4.95
N GLU A 77 -14.11 -8.93 5.96
CA GLU A 77 -12.70 -8.56 5.81
C GLU A 77 -11.82 -9.40 6.74
N VAL A 78 -10.62 -9.78 6.28
CA VAL A 78 -9.55 -10.30 7.13
C VAL A 78 -8.44 -9.27 7.18
N ARG A 79 -8.09 -8.82 8.40
CA ARG A 79 -6.96 -7.93 8.63
C ARG A 79 -5.79 -8.72 9.16
N VAL A 80 -4.66 -8.61 8.47
CA VAL A 80 -3.37 -9.17 8.90
C VAL A 80 -2.45 -7.99 9.20
N GLU A 81 -1.97 -7.93 10.43
CA GLU A 81 -0.94 -6.99 10.86
C GLU A 81 0.41 -7.69 10.79
N LEU A 82 1.32 -7.08 10.04
CA LEU A 82 2.63 -7.61 9.70
C LEU A 82 3.69 -6.66 10.23
N VAL A 83 4.73 -7.21 10.85
CA VAL A 83 5.93 -6.46 11.26
C VAL A 83 7.13 -7.00 10.48
N ASN A 84 7.84 -6.13 9.77
CA ASN A 84 9.12 -6.46 9.16
C ASN A 84 10.29 -6.01 10.05
N SER A 85 11.39 -6.75 9.98
CA SER A 85 12.62 -6.51 10.73
C SER A 85 13.63 -5.74 9.89
#